data_AF-A0A8B8BB01-F1
#
_entry.id   AF-A0A8B8BB01-F1
#
_cell.length_a   1.000
_cell.length_b   1.000
_cell.length_c   1.000
_cell.angle_alpha   90.00
_cell.angle_beta   90.00
_cell.angle_gamma   90.00
#
_symmetry.space_group_name_H-M   'P 1'
#
loop_
_entity.id
_entity.type
_entity.pdbx_description
1 polymer ?
#
loop_
_entity_poly.entity_id
_entity_poly.type
_entity_poly.pdbx_seq_one_letter_code
_entity_poly.pdbx_strand_id
1 'polypeptide(L)'
;MTGSRIESANPCTFSPYTDGCGNHGWLWNCSRRTVALAPVVVKRYRVHVDYIILRLRSRWRGVMRTRYSQSFQFDAFLTYSEEDYNLACYNIYQVLSNRGLKISLPDKDFLPGLSKVEQMLQCIDDSRKVVFVVTEKFLENGWSSYTVQIVVTHAFHNKRERSIIVIIKDDIPIERMPRGLKFVWWSIVSLRWPNCEENMDSFWDEITAALLPNT
;
A
#
# COMPACT_ATOMS: atom_id res chain seq x y z
N MET A 1 -22.58 70.02 -15.25
CA MET A 1 -22.89 68.74 -14.58
C MET A 1 -21.85 67.74 -15.05
N THR A 2 -20.81 67.58 -14.24
CA THR A 2 -19.52 66.97 -14.59
C THR A 2 -19.54 65.47 -14.27
N GLY A 3 -19.25 64.65 -15.28
CA GLY A 3 -19.16 63.20 -15.18
C GLY A 3 -17.96 62.76 -14.35
N SER A 4 -18.18 61.82 -13.43
CA SER A 4 -17.18 61.15 -12.63
C SER A 4 -16.46 60.09 -13.47
N ARG A 5 -15.15 60.28 -13.65
CA ARG A 5 -14.25 59.33 -14.29
C ARG A 5 -13.86 58.25 -13.29
N ILE A 6 -13.99 57.00 -13.72
CA ILE A 6 -13.53 55.80 -13.03
C ILE A 6 -12.00 55.78 -13.09
N GLU A 7 -11.31 55.83 -11.94
CA GLU A 7 -9.87 55.57 -11.86
C GLU A 7 -9.60 54.16 -11.32
N SER A 8 -8.82 53.43 -12.11
CA SER A 8 -8.43 52.04 -12.00
C SER A 8 -7.42 51.77 -10.88
N ALA A 9 -7.42 50.52 -10.41
CA ALA A 9 -6.51 49.93 -9.43
C ALA A 9 -5.05 50.43 -9.51
N ASN A 10 -4.55 50.96 -8.39
CA ASN A 10 -3.16 51.40 -8.21
C ASN A 10 -2.16 50.24 -8.46
N PRO A 11 -1.32 50.28 -9.51
CA PRO A 11 -0.17 49.40 -9.63
C PRO A 11 0.95 49.89 -8.68
N CYS A 12 1.89 49.00 -8.32
CA CYS A 12 2.99 49.34 -7.42
C CYS A 12 3.69 50.63 -7.87
N THR A 13 3.69 51.65 -7.01
CA THR A 13 4.19 52.98 -7.34
C THR A 13 5.65 53.12 -6.95
N PHE A 14 6.45 53.63 -7.89
CA PHE A 14 7.85 53.97 -7.70
C PHE A 14 7.93 55.35 -7.04
N SER A 15 8.24 55.41 -5.73
CA SER A 15 8.25 56.67 -4.99
C SER A 15 9.70 57.07 -4.66
N PRO A 16 10.10 58.33 -4.93
CA PRO A 16 11.39 58.83 -4.50
C PRO A 16 11.40 58.97 -2.96
N TYR A 17 12.50 58.56 -2.34
CA TYR A 17 12.75 58.71 -0.91
C TYR A 17 14.11 59.38 -0.71
N THR A 18 14.16 60.30 0.24
CA THR A 18 15.39 60.98 0.67
C THR A 18 15.72 60.55 2.08
N ASP A 19 16.95 60.07 2.30
CA ASP A 19 17.43 59.80 3.65
C ASP A 19 17.79 61.11 4.38
N GLY A 20 17.94 61.04 5.70
CA GLY A 20 18.29 62.19 6.55
C GLY A 20 19.69 62.77 6.29
N CYS A 21 20.45 62.20 5.35
CA CYS A 21 21.75 62.65 4.89
C CYS A 21 21.71 63.29 3.49
N GLY A 22 20.51 63.46 2.92
CA GLY A 22 20.30 64.18 1.66
C GLY A 22 20.57 63.37 0.39
N ASN A 23 20.66 62.03 0.47
CA ASN A 23 20.79 61.19 -0.71
C ASN A 23 19.42 60.80 -1.26
N HIS A 24 19.26 60.85 -2.58
CA HIS A 24 18.02 60.49 -3.27
C HIS A 24 18.07 59.04 -3.75
N GLY A 25 17.08 58.24 -3.34
CA GLY A 25 16.88 56.87 -3.79
C GLY A 25 15.43 56.58 -4.15
N TRP A 26 15.16 55.38 -4.65
CA TRP A 26 13.82 54.95 -5.03
C TRP A 26 13.43 53.67 -4.28
N LEU A 27 12.24 53.65 -3.68
CA LEU A 27 11.72 52.48 -2.97
C LEU A 27 10.44 51.97 -3.63
N TRP A 28 10.33 50.65 -3.77
CA TRP A 28 9.12 49.96 -4.20
C TRP A 28 8.24 49.68 -2.98
N ASN A 29 7.02 50.20 -2.97
CA ASN A 29 6.04 49.89 -1.93
C ASN A 29 4.94 48.99 -2.52
N CYS A 30 5.05 47.68 -2.35
CA CYS A 30 4.02 46.73 -2.77
C CYS A 30 3.28 46.16 -1.54
N SER A 31 1.95 46.27 -1.55
CA SER A 31 1.06 45.83 -0.47
C SER A 31 1.09 44.31 -0.27
N ARG A 32 1.04 43.93 1.02
CA ARG A 32 1.26 42.64 1.70
C ARG A 32 0.33 41.47 1.33
N ARG A 33 -0.12 41.34 0.07
CA ARG A 33 -1.11 40.32 -0.35
C ARG A 33 -0.53 39.02 -0.92
N THR A 34 0.74 38.99 -1.32
CA THR A 34 1.35 37.78 -1.93
C THR A 34 1.72 36.69 -0.91
N VAL A 35 1.93 37.04 0.36
CA VAL A 35 2.46 36.10 1.37
C VAL A 35 1.40 35.10 1.89
N ALA A 36 0.10 35.39 1.77
CA ALA A 36 -0.96 34.57 2.36
C ALA A 36 -1.33 33.32 1.53
N LEU A 37 -1.01 33.26 0.23
CA LEU A 37 -1.33 32.12 -0.62
C LEU A 37 -0.36 30.95 -0.43
N ALA A 38 0.91 31.25 -0.15
CA ALA A 38 1.95 30.24 0.08
C ALA A 38 1.60 29.19 1.17
N PRO A 39 1.13 29.57 2.39
CA PRO A 39 0.81 28.57 3.42
C PRO A 39 -0.40 27.70 3.07
N VAL A 40 -1.39 28.23 2.34
CA VAL A 40 -2.59 27.47 1.93
C VAL A 40 -2.22 26.41 0.90
N VAL A 41 -1.39 26.79 -0.09
CA VAL A 41 -0.87 25.88 -1.11
C VAL A 41 0.02 24.81 -0.47
N VAL A 42 0.95 25.21 0.41
CA VAL A 42 1.82 24.27 1.14
C VAL A 42 0.99 23.29 1.97
N LYS A 43 -0.03 23.76 2.70
CA LYS A 43 -0.89 22.89 3.53
C LYS A 43 -1.70 21.90 2.69
N ARG A 44 -2.14 22.30 1.49
CA ARG A 44 -2.89 21.42 0.56
C ARG A 44 -2.02 20.30 0.01
N TYR A 45 -0.75 20.57 -0.27
CA TYR A 45 0.17 19.56 -0.78
C TYR A 45 0.92 18.78 0.30
N ARG A 46 0.89 19.19 1.57
CA ARG A 46 1.55 18.44 2.66
C ARG A 46 1.16 16.97 2.68
N VAL A 47 -0.13 16.64 2.60
CA VAL A 47 -0.59 15.23 2.64
C VAL A 47 -0.11 14.44 1.43
N HIS A 48 -0.14 15.04 0.22
CA HIS A 48 0.35 14.38 -0.99
C HIS A 48 1.87 14.19 -0.97
N VAL A 49 2.61 15.17 -0.46
CA VAL A 49 4.07 15.12 -0.31
C VAL A 49 4.44 14.11 0.76
N ASP A 50 3.77 14.10 1.91
CA ASP A 50 3.96 13.11 2.97
C ASP A 50 3.66 11.70 2.45
N TYR A 51 2.60 11.52 1.66
CA TYR A 51 2.30 10.25 1.00
C TYR A 51 3.41 9.82 0.02
N ILE A 52 3.90 10.73 -0.83
CA ILE A 52 4.98 10.43 -1.79
C ILE A 52 6.28 10.12 -1.05
N ILE A 53 6.62 10.88 0.00
CA ILE A 53 7.79 10.65 0.84
C ILE A 53 7.68 9.33 1.58
N LEU A 54 6.51 8.98 2.12
CA LEU A 54 6.26 7.69 2.78
C LEU A 54 6.31 6.54 1.80
N ARG A 55 5.79 6.70 0.57
CA ARG A 55 5.85 5.70 -0.51
C ARG A 55 7.27 5.50 -1.01
N LEU A 56 8.03 6.58 -1.20
CA LEU A 56 9.46 6.54 -1.50
C LEU A 56 10.23 5.90 -0.35
N ARG A 57 10.01 6.30 0.91
CA ARG A 57 10.59 5.65 2.09
C ARG A 57 10.17 4.19 2.25
N SER A 58 8.99 3.78 1.81
CA SER A 58 8.56 2.38 1.86
C SER A 58 9.36 1.55 0.85
N ARG A 59 9.50 2.07 -0.38
CA ARG A 59 10.32 1.48 -1.45
C ARG A 59 11.83 1.52 -1.16
N TRP A 60 12.31 2.60 -0.53
CA TRP A 60 13.73 2.86 -0.23
C TRP A 60 14.19 2.29 1.10
N ARG A 61 13.27 2.09 2.06
CA ARG A 61 13.46 1.07 3.09
C ARG A 61 13.32 -0.27 2.38
N GLY A 62 14.37 -0.60 1.61
CA GLY A 62 14.57 -1.90 1.02
C GLY A 62 14.18 -2.93 2.05
N VAL A 63 13.40 -3.92 1.61
CA VAL A 63 12.89 -5.05 2.39
C VAL A 63 13.75 -5.21 3.64
N MET A 64 13.26 -4.71 4.77
CA MET A 64 14.01 -4.84 6.02
C MET A 64 14.23 -6.33 6.16
N ARG A 65 15.47 -6.77 5.90
CA ARG A 65 15.88 -8.15 6.04
C ARG A 65 15.66 -8.42 7.51
N THR A 66 14.58 -9.11 7.85
CA THR A 66 14.55 -9.84 9.10
C THR A 66 15.66 -10.87 8.96
N ARG A 67 16.88 -10.48 9.37
CA ARG A 67 17.93 -11.40 9.79
C ARG A 67 17.41 -12.10 11.04
N TYR A 68 16.43 -12.95 10.85
CA TYR A 68 16.19 -14.06 11.73
C TYR A 68 16.46 -15.28 10.87
N SER A 69 17.48 -16.04 11.24
CA SER A 69 17.61 -17.43 10.85
C SER A 69 16.50 -18.26 11.52
N GLN A 70 15.25 -17.81 11.43
CA GLN A 70 14.12 -18.66 11.69
C GLN A 70 13.95 -19.49 10.42
N SER A 71 14.26 -20.77 10.57
CA SER A 71 13.88 -21.78 9.59
C SER A 71 12.36 -21.83 9.54
N PHE A 72 11.75 -21.01 8.69
CA PHE A 72 10.34 -21.16 8.37
C PHE A 72 10.12 -22.54 7.74
N GLN A 73 9.10 -23.25 8.20
CA GLN A 73 8.73 -24.56 7.65
C GLN A 73 8.17 -24.41 6.24
N PHE A 74 7.47 -23.29 5.99
CA PHE A 74 6.82 -22.97 4.73
C PHE A 74 7.30 -21.63 4.16
N ASP A 75 7.34 -21.55 2.83
CA ASP A 75 7.64 -20.31 2.11
C ASP A 75 6.44 -19.37 2.11
N ALA A 76 5.24 -19.92 2.04
CA ALA A 76 4.00 -19.15 2.01
C ALA A 76 2.84 -19.88 2.70
N PHE A 77 2.00 -19.12 3.39
CA PHE A 77 0.66 -19.54 3.80
C PHE A 77 -0.37 -18.99 2.82
N LEU A 78 -1.14 -19.86 2.19
CA LEU A 78 -2.17 -19.46 1.21
C LEU A 78 -3.55 -19.42 1.87
N THR A 79 -4.13 -18.23 1.99
CA THR A 79 -5.46 -17.99 2.53
C THR A 79 -6.46 -17.67 1.42
N TYR A 80 -7.60 -18.34 1.41
CA TYR A 80 -8.67 -18.20 0.41
C TYR A 80 -10.05 -18.36 1.08
N SER A 81 -11.12 -17.99 0.36
CA SER A 81 -12.50 -18.31 0.78
C SER A 81 -12.81 -19.76 0.44
N GLU A 82 -13.66 -20.44 1.22
CA GLU A 82 -14.06 -21.84 0.97
C GLU A 82 -14.58 -22.05 -0.47
N GLU A 83 -15.26 -21.05 -1.03
CA GLU A 83 -15.77 -21.10 -2.41
C GLU A 83 -14.68 -21.04 -3.49
N ASP A 84 -13.49 -20.55 -3.15
CA ASP A 84 -12.33 -20.42 -4.04
C ASP A 84 -11.36 -21.59 -3.90
N TYR A 85 -11.73 -22.62 -3.14
CA TYR A 85 -10.93 -23.82 -2.89
C TYR A 85 -10.35 -24.41 -4.18
N ASN A 86 -11.18 -24.56 -5.21
CA ASN A 86 -10.76 -25.16 -6.47
C ASN A 86 -9.61 -24.38 -7.11
N LEU A 87 -9.68 -23.05 -7.10
CA LEU A 87 -8.64 -22.22 -7.69
C LEU A 87 -7.37 -22.22 -6.85
N ALA A 88 -7.50 -22.11 -5.53
CA ALA A 88 -6.36 -22.09 -4.62
C ALA A 88 -5.61 -23.44 -4.65
N CYS A 89 -6.32 -24.55 -4.55
CA CYS A 89 -5.72 -25.88 -4.43
C CYS A 89 -5.30 -26.50 -5.76
N TYR A 90 -6.12 -26.43 -6.82
CA TYR A 90 -5.79 -27.08 -8.10
C TYR A 90 -4.88 -26.23 -9.00
N ASN A 91 -4.95 -24.91 -8.91
CA ASN A 91 -4.13 -24.05 -9.78
C ASN A 91 -2.92 -23.52 -9.01
N ILE A 92 -3.15 -22.71 -7.98
CA ILE A 92 -2.06 -21.99 -7.30
C ILE A 92 -1.14 -22.94 -6.55
N TYR A 93 -1.69 -23.80 -5.69
CA TYR A 93 -0.89 -24.72 -4.88
C TYR A 93 -0.13 -25.72 -5.74
N GLN A 94 -0.76 -26.34 -6.74
CA GLN A 94 -0.10 -27.31 -7.64
C GLN A 94 1.08 -26.67 -8.39
N VAL A 95 0.87 -25.51 -9.03
CA VAL A 95 1.93 -24.86 -9.81
C VAL A 95 3.10 -24.45 -8.93
N LEU A 96 2.83 -23.86 -7.77
CA LEU A 96 3.88 -23.42 -6.87
C LEU A 96 4.59 -24.59 -6.18
N SER A 97 3.88 -25.68 -5.88
CA SER A 97 4.48 -26.92 -5.37
C SER A 97 5.39 -27.57 -6.42
N ASN A 98 4.98 -27.58 -7.69
CA ASN A 98 5.81 -28.09 -8.80
C ASN A 98 7.07 -27.25 -9.03
N ARG A 99 7.04 -25.97 -8.65
CA ARG A 99 8.19 -25.05 -8.65
C ARG A 99 9.08 -25.20 -7.41
N GLY A 100 8.79 -26.16 -6.52
CA GLY A 100 9.60 -26.49 -5.35
C GLY A 100 9.35 -25.64 -4.12
N LEU A 101 8.28 -24.83 -4.11
CA LEU A 101 7.90 -24.01 -2.96
C LEU A 101 7.08 -24.80 -1.95
N LYS A 102 7.34 -24.60 -0.65
CA LYS A 102 6.55 -25.20 0.42
C LYS A 102 5.40 -24.27 0.80
N ILE A 103 4.18 -24.68 0.48
CA ILE A 103 2.98 -23.90 0.79
C ILE A 103 2.14 -24.60 1.84
N SER A 104 1.73 -23.84 2.85
CA SER A 104 0.73 -24.27 3.83
C SER A 104 -0.67 -23.85 3.40
N LEU A 105 -1.63 -24.74 3.64
CA LEU A 105 -3.05 -24.54 3.31
C LEU A 105 -3.91 -24.75 4.57
N PRO A 106 -4.95 -23.93 4.78
CA PRO A 106 -5.90 -24.13 5.86
C PRO A 106 -6.48 -25.55 5.88
N ASP A 107 -6.90 -26.10 4.74
CA ASP A 107 -7.57 -27.41 4.71
C ASP A 107 -6.62 -28.60 4.89
N LYS A 108 -5.30 -28.39 4.80
CA LYS A 108 -4.28 -29.44 4.87
C LYS A 108 -3.57 -29.49 6.22
N ASP A 109 -3.19 -28.32 6.74
CA ASP A 109 -2.28 -28.22 7.88
C ASP A 109 -3.01 -27.89 9.20
N PHE A 110 -4.34 -27.77 9.15
CA PHE A 110 -5.18 -27.52 10.32
C PHE A 110 -5.31 -28.79 11.19
N LEU A 111 -4.75 -28.73 12.40
CA LEU A 111 -4.78 -29.81 13.37
C LEU A 111 -6.12 -29.86 14.14
N PRO A 112 -6.74 -31.04 14.26
CA PRO A 112 -7.94 -31.19 15.07
C PRO A 112 -7.61 -30.97 16.56
N GLY A 113 -8.45 -30.19 17.25
CA GLY A 113 -8.33 -29.93 18.69
C GLY A 113 -7.98 -28.49 19.09
N LEU A 114 -7.59 -27.65 18.13
CA LEU A 114 -7.39 -26.21 18.33
C LEU A 114 -8.52 -25.39 17.68
N SER A 115 -8.69 -24.13 18.08
CA SER A 115 -9.62 -23.24 17.36
C SER A 115 -9.11 -22.88 15.96
N LYS A 116 -10.00 -22.59 15.01
CA LYS A 116 -9.62 -22.17 13.63
C LYS A 116 -8.65 -20.98 13.64
N VAL A 117 -8.81 -20.07 14.61
CA VAL A 117 -7.97 -18.88 14.74
C VAL A 117 -6.55 -19.24 15.19
N GLU A 118 -6.41 -20.10 16.20
CA GLU A 118 -5.09 -20.53 16.69
C GLU A 118 -4.30 -21.28 15.62
N GLN A 119 -4.97 -22.18 14.89
CA GLN A 119 -4.35 -22.93 13.79
C GLN A 119 -3.87 -22.02 12.67
N MET A 120 -4.68 -21.01 12.32
CA MET A 120 -4.29 -19.99 11.36
C MET A 120 -3.07 -19.19 11.81
N LEU A 121 -3.03 -18.76 13.09
CA LEU A 121 -1.89 -18.05 13.65
C LEU A 121 -0.61 -18.90 13.60
N GLN A 122 -0.72 -20.18 13.94
CA GLN A 122 0.41 -21.12 13.84
C GLN A 122 0.92 -21.22 12.40
N CYS A 123 0.03 -21.37 11.41
CA CYS A 123 0.44 -21.39 9.99
C CYS A 123 1.12 -20.08 9.56
N ILE A 124 0.67 -18.93 10.08
CA ILE A 124 1.27 -17.62 9.79
C ILE A 124 2.68 -17.51 10.41
N ASP A 125 2.88 -18.04 11.61
CA ASP A 125 4.18 -18.05 12.27
C ASP A 125 5.17 -18.97 11.55
N ASP A 126 4.72 -20.16 11.15
CA ASP A 126 5.53 -21.17 10.46
C ASP A 126 5.85 -20.82 9.00
N SER A 127 5.15 -19.84 8.43
CA SER A 127 5.29 -19.42 7.03
C SER A 127 6.04 -18.11 6.90
N ARG A 128 6.91 -17.99 5.89
CA ARG A 128 7.67 -16.74 5.64
C ARG A 128 6.78 -15.60 5.15
N LYS A 129 5.81 -15.90 4.27
CA LYS A 129 4.88 -14.93 3.67
C LYS A 129 3.45 -15.44 3.79
N VAL A 130 2.49 -14.52 3.72
CA VAL A 130 1.05 -14.83 3.70
C VAL A 130 0.48 -14.30 2.40
N VAL A 131 -0.17 -15.18 1.65
CA VAL A 131 -0.77 -14.91 0.34
C VAL A 131 -2.28 -14.97 0.48
N PHE A 132 -2.96 -13.88 0.16
CA PHE A 132 -4.41 -13.84 0.07
C PHE A 132 -4.86 -14.02 -1.37
N VAL A 133 -5.80 -14.92 -1.60
CA VAL A 133 -6.55 -15.01 -2.86
C VAL A 133 -7.84 -14.22 -2.69
N VAL A 134 -7.94 -13.08 -3.36
CA VAL A 134 -9.09 -12.19 -3.30
C VAL A 134 -9.88 -12.30 -4.60
N THR A 135 -11.11 -12.78 -4.43
CA THR A 135 -12.16 -12.87 -5.44
C THR A 135 -13.38 -12.08 -4.97
N GLU A 136 -14.40 -11.94 -5.82
CA GLU A 136 -15.68 -11.34 -5.43
C GLU A 136 -16.31 -12.08 -4.24
N LYS A 137 -16.27 -13.42 -4.26
CA LYS A 137 -16.78 -14.31 -3.21
C LYS A 137 -16.01 -14.14 -1.89
N PHE A 138 -14.72 -13.85 -1.97
CA PHE A 138 -13.92 -13.55 -0.79
C PHE A 138 -14.41 -12.29 -0.07
N LEU A 139 -14.94 -11.30 -0.79
CA LEU A 139 -15.44 -10.05 -0.20
C LEU A 139 -16.81 -10.19 0.46
N GLU A 140 -17.62 -11.14 -0.01
CA GLU A 140 -18.96 -11.40 0.52
C GLU A 140 -18.93 -12.18 1.84
N ASN A 141 -17.88 -12.97 2.06
CA ASN A 141 -17.74 -13.79 3.26
C ASN A 141 -17.24 -12.97 4.48
N GLY A 142 -18.04 -12.96 5.55
CA GLY A 142 -17.68 -12.28 6.81
C GLY A 142 -16.41 -12.84 7.47
N TRP A 143 -16.15 -14.15 7.32
CA TRP A 143 -14.95 -14.79 7.86
C TRP A 143 -13.67 -14.25 7.22
N SER A 144 -13.67 -14.05 5.89
CA SER A 144 -12.54 -13.50 5.14
C SER A 144 -12.09 -12.13 5.68
N SER A 145 -13.06 -11.25 5.97
CA SER A 145 -12.78 -9.93 6.55
C SER A 145 -12.17 -10.03 7.94
N TYR A 146 -12.66 -10.96 8.77
CA TYR A 146 -12.12 -11.22 10.12
C TYR A 146 -10.69 -11.78 10.06
N THR A 147 -10.46 -12.78 9.20
CA THR A 147 -9.13 -13.35 8.94
C THR A 147 -8.12 -12.29 8.50
N VAL A 148 -8.51 -11.39 7.60
CA VAL A 148 -7.64 -10.27 7.17
C VAL A 148 -7.25 -9.41 8.37
N GLN A 149 -8.18 -9.09 9.27
CA GLN A 149 -7.88 -8.27 10.45
C GLN A 149 -6.87 -8.95 11.36
N ILE A 150 -7.02 -10.26 11.61
CA ILE A 150 -6.09 -11.04 12.42
C ILE A 150 -4.70 -11.02 11.79
N VAL A 151 -4.58 -11.38 10.51
CA VAL A 151 -3.29 -11.46 9.81
C VAL A 151 -2.59 -10.11 9.79
N VAL A 152 -3.32 -9.02 9.49
CA VAL A 152 -2.76 -7.67 9.47
C VAL A 152 -2.27 -7.27 10.85
N THR A 153 -3.09 -7.47 11.88
CA THR A 153 -2.74 -7.13 13.28
C THR A 153 -1.51 -7.91 13.72
N HIS A 154 -1.48 -9.22 13.45
CA HIS A 154 -0.35 -10.09 13.75
C HIS A 154 0.94 -9.68 13.01
N ALA A 155 0.83 -9.36 11.72
CA ALA A 155 1.96 -8.88 10.92
C ALA A 155 2.53 -7.56 11.45
N PHE A 156 1.69 -6.63 11.94
CA PHE A 156 2.16 -5.41 12.59
C PHE A 156 2.87 -5.69 13.92
N HIS A 157 2.27 -6.50 14.78
CA HIS A 157 2.87 -6.86 16.07
C HIS A 157 4.26 -7.48 15.89
N ASN A 158 4.42 -8.33 14.87
CA ASN A 158 5.68 -9.03 14.58
C ASN A 158 6.62 -8.23 13.64
N LYS A 159 6.27 -6.99 13.26
CA LYS A 159 7.03 -6.15 12.30
C LYS A 159 7.26 -6.83 10.94
N ARG A 160 6.30 -7.65 10.50
CA ARG A 160 6.27 -8.42 9.24
C ARG A 160 5.28 -7.84 8.21
N GLU A 161 5.00 -6.54 8.27
CA GLU A 161 4.03 -5.85 7.38
C GLU A 161 4.25 -6.06 5.87
N ARG A 162 5.49 -6.37 5.46
CA ARG A 162 5.89 -6.62 4.07
C ARG A 162 5.81 -8.09 3.65
N SER A 163 5.36 -8.98 4.54
CA SER A 163 5.21 -10.41 4.22
C SER A 163 3.83 -10.75 3.63
N ILE A 164 2.96 -9.76 3.46
CA ILE A 164 1.61 -9.93 2.93
C ILE A 164 1.62 -9.72 1.41
N ILE A 165 1.11 -10.70 0.68
CA ILE A 165 0.90 -10.68 -0.76
C ILE A 165 -0.60 -10.87 -1.01
N VAL A 166 -1.14 -10.15 -1.99
CA VAL A 166 -2.55 -10.24 -2.37
C VAL A 166 -2.63 -10.58 -3.86
N ILE A 167 -3.23 -11.72 -4.19
CA ILE A 167 -3.58 -12.13 -5.53
C ILE A 167 -5.03 -11.69 -5.78
N ILE A 168 -5.25 -10.90 -6.81
CA ILE A 168 -6.56 -10.34 -7.17
C ILE A 168 -7.01 -11.02 -8.45
N LYS A 169 -8.08 -11.82 -8.38
CA LYS A 169 -8.60 -12.53 -9.55
C LYS A 169 -9.56 -11.70 -10.40
N ASP A 170 -10.53 -11.09 -9.74
CA ASP A 170 -11.56 -10.30 -10.42
C ASP A 170 -11.11 -8.82 -10.47
N ASP A 171 -11.65 -8.00 -11.38
CA ASP A 171 -11.35 -6.57 -11.46
C ASP A 171 -11.96 -5.78 -10.28
N ILE A 172 -11.43 -6.04 -9.09
CA ILE A 172 -11.93 -5.53 -7.82
C ILE A 172 -11.24 -4.19 -7.51
N PRO A 173 -11.99 -3.08 -7.40
CA PRO A 173 -11.42 -1.83 -6.97
C PRO A 173 -11.00 -1.89 -5.49
N ILE A 174 -9.93 -1.17 -5.15
CA ILE A 174 -9.38 -1.10 -3.77
C ILE A 174 -10.45 -0.67 -2.76
N GLU A 175 -11.43 0.13 -3.20
CA GLU A 175 -12.57 0.61 -2.41
C GLU A 175 -13.47 -0.51 -1.89
N ARG A 176 -13.49 -1.68 -2.52
CA ARG A 176 -14.27 -2.83 -2.06
C ARG A 176 -13.48 -3.77 -1.14
N MET A 177 -12.16 -3.59 -1.04
CA MET A 177 -11.30 -4.42 -0.21
C MET A 177 -11.66 -4.32 1.29
N PRO A 178 -11.38 -5.37 2.09
CA PRO A 178 -11.53 -5.30 3.54
C PRO A 178 -10.68 -4.19 4.15
N ARG A 179 -11.16 -3.60 5.26
CA ARG A 179 -10.50 -2.45 5.92
C ARG A 179 -9.05 -2.74 6.29
N GLY A 180 -8.74 -3.97 6.71
CA GLY A 180 -7.37 -4.38 7.06
C GLY A 180 -6.41 -4.29 5.87
N LEU A 181 -6.79 -4.84 4.70
CA LEU A 181 -5.95 -4.73 3.49
C LEU A 181 -5.80 -3.29 3.02
N LYS A 182 -6.86 -2.47 3.11
CA LYS A 182 -6.78 -1.03 2.79
C LYS A 182 -5.77 -0.30 3.68
N PHE A 183 -5.71 -0.64 4.96
CA PHE A 183 -4.80 0.00 5.92
C PHE A 183 -3.33 -0.30 5.61
N VAL A 184 -3.02 -1.52 5.14
CA VAL A 184 -1.65 -1.95 4.80
C VAL A 184 -1.35 -1.95 3.30
N TRP A 185 -2.22 -1.34 2.48
CA TRP A 185 -2.09 -1.39 1.03
C TRP A 185 -0.73 -0.87 0.52
N TRP A 186 -0.11 0.05 1.26
CA TRP A 186 1.19 0.63 0.92
C TRP A 186 2.38 -0.35 1.08
N SER A 187 2.21 -1.45 1.83
CA SER A 187 3.24 -2.46 2.07
C SER A 187 2.98 -3.79 1.35
N ILE A 188 1.76 -4.01 0.87
CA ILE A 188 1.34 -5.22 0.16
C ILE A 188 1.97 -5.29 -1.24
N VAL A 189 2.36 -6.50 -1.64
CA VAL A 189 2.58 -6.83 -3.06
C VAL A 189 1.27 -7.32 -3.65
N SER A 190 0.68 -6.54 -4.56
CA SER A 190 -0.56 -6.90 -5.26
C SER A 190 -0.24 -7.52 -6.62
N LEU A 191 -0.70 -8.74 -6.85
CA LEU A 191 -0.55 -9.46 -8.11
C LEU A 191 -1.93 -9.63 -8.73
N ARG A 192 -2.09 -9.22 -9.99
CA ARG A 192 -3.36 -9.40 -10.70
C ARG A 192 -3.33 -10.71 -11.47
N TRP A 193 -4.40 -11.47 -11.36
CA TRP A 193 -4.57 -12.67 -12.17
C TRP A 193 -4.70 -12.28 -13.64
N PRO A 194 -3.92 -12.90 -14.55
CA PRO A 194 -3.99 -12.56 -15.96
C PRO A 194 -5.27 -13.14 -16.60
N ASN A 195 -5.87 -12.37 -17.50
CA ASN A 195 -7.07 -12.79 -18.26
C ASN A 195 -6.74 -13.67 -19.48
N CYS A 196 -5.48 -13.72 -19.91
CA CYS A 196 -5.02 -14.49 -21.07
C CYS A 196 -4.05 -15.59 -20.63
N GLU A 197 -4.20 -16.79 -21.20
CA GLU A 197 -3.34 -17.95 -20.90
C GLU A 197 -1.86 -17.71 -21.22
N GLU A 198 -1.55 -16.95 -22.28
CA GLU A 198 -0.17 -16.62 -22.68
C GLU A 198 0.63 -15.85 -21.62
N ASN A 199 -0.05 -15.13 -20.71
CA ASN A 199 0.60 -14.37 -19.66
C ASN A 199 0.74 -15.15 -18.34
N MET A 200 0.21 -16.38 -18.26
CA MET A 200 0.20 -17.17 -17.03
C MET A 200 1.61 -17.52 -16.56
N ASP A 201 2.52 -17.88 -17.46
CA ASP A 201 3.90 -18.25 -17.08
C ASP A 201 4.65 -17.09 -16.44
N SER A 202 4.51 -15.89 -17.01
CA SER A 202 5.10 -14.67 -16.45
C SER A 202 4.53 -14.32 -15.07
N PHE A 203 3.23 -14.56 -14.86
CA PHE A 203 2.56 -14.35 -13.58
C PHE A 203 3.08 -15.33 -12.52
N TRP A 204 3.27 -16.60 -12.88
CA TRP A 204 3.84 -17.59 -11.98
C TRP A 204 5.29 -17.27 -11.61
N ASP A 205 6.08 -16.76 -12.54
CA ASP A 205 7.45 -16.27 -12.27
C ASP A 205 7.42 -15.07 -11.32
N GLU A 206 6.49 -14.14 -11.51
CA GLU A 206 6.31 -12.99 -10.62
C GLU A 206 5.90 -13.42 -9.20
N ILE A 207 4.95 -14.35 -9.06
CA ILE A 207 4.58 -14.92 -7.74
C ILE A 207 5.80 -15.60 -7.12
N THR A 208 6.52 -16.42 -7.89
CA THR A 208 7.67 -17.18 -7.39
C THR A 208 8.75 -16.23 -6.89
N ALA A 209 9.08 -15.19 -7.66
CA ALA A 209 10.02 -14.14 -7.26
C ALA A 209 9.52 -13.36 -6.03
N ALA A 210 8.21 -13.07 -5.96
CA ALA A 210 7.59 -12.42 -4.81
C ALA A 210 7.57 -13.30 -3.57
N LEU A 211 7.68 -14.63 -3.69
CA LEU A 211 7.73 -15.59 -2.59
C LEU A 211 9.14 -15.88 -2.12
N LEU A 212 10.10 -15.97 -3.02
CA LEU A 212 11.50 -16.24 -2.70
C LEU A 212 12.12 -15.11 -1.84
N PRO A 213 13.11 -15.44 -1.00
CA PRO A 213 13.92 -14.45 -0.32
C PRO A 213 14.80 -13.74 -1.37
N ASN A 214 14.78 -12.41 -1.39
CA ASN A 214 15.71 -11.63 -2.23
C ASN A 214 17.15 -12.00 -1.81
N THR A 215 17.85 -12.74 -2.69
CA THR A 215 19.28 -13.04 -2.55
C THR A 215 20.08 -11.75 -2.53
#